data_AF-A0A9E0LS82-F1
#
_entry.id   AF-A0A9E0LS82-F1
#
_cell.length_a   1.000
_cell.length_b   1.000
_cell.length_c   1.000
_cell.angle_alpha   90.00
_cell.angle_beta   90.00
_cell.angle_gamma   90.00
#
_symmetry.space_group_name_H-M   'P 1'
#
loop_
_entity.id
_entity.type
_entity.pdbx_description
1 polymer ?
#
loop_
_entity_poly.entity_id
_entity_poly.type
_entity_poly.pdbx_seq_one_letter_code
_entity_poly.pdbx_strand_id
1 'polypeptide(L)' 'MKTRSYLLAIDGSQASRSAAQFAWDLAKQTSSKVVAQHVVDTAEIWRFLAYDLAGFIGSGLYMDARERITEVMYSIA' A
#
# COMPACT_ATOMS: atom_id res chain seq x y z
N MET A 1 26.35 13.74 2.05
CA MET A 1 25.10 14.54 1.90
C MET A 1 23.92 13.67 2.32
N LYS A 2 23.01 14.13 3.19
CA LYS A 2 21.76 13.39 3.50
C LYS A 2 20.81 13.50 2.31
N THR A 3 20.44 12.37 1.70
CA THR A 3 19.39 12.33 0.68
C THR A 3 18.05 12.67 1.33
N ARG A 4 17.34 13.66 0.78
CA ARG A 4 15.99 14.03 1.22
C ARG A 4 14.97 13.07 0.63
N SER A 5 13.86 12.86 1.33
CA SER A 5 12.80 11.96 0.89
C SER A 5 11.42 12.52 1.20
N TYR A 6 10.48 12.31 0.28
CA TYR A 6 9.06 12.51 0.48
C TYR A 6 8.39 11.16 0.79
N LEU A 7 7.62 11.08 1.87
CA LEU A 7 6.71 9.98 2.12
C LEU A 7 5.37 10.31 1.48
N LEU A 8 4.93 9.49 0.52
CA LEU A 8 3.69 9.67 -0.21
C LEU A 8 2.70 8.58 0.20
N ALA A 9 1.61 8.96 0.84
CA ALA A 9 0.48 8.06 1.04
C ALA A 9 -0.26 7.85 -0.29
N ILE A 10 -0.51 6.60 -0.65
CA ILE A 10 -1.32 6.22 -1.81
C ILE A 10 -2.47 5.33 -1.35
N ASP A 11 -3.63 5.45 -2.00
CA ASP A 11 -4.85 4.69 -1.67
C ASP A 11 -5.56 4.14 -2.92
N GLY A 12 -5.00 4.35 -4.12
CA GLY A 12 -5.60 3.93 -5.40
C GLY A 12 -6.64 4.91 -5.96
N SER A 13 -7.03 5.95 -5.23
CA SER A 13 -7.95 6.98 -5.69
C SER A 13 -7.36 7.87 -6.79
N GLN A 14 -8.22 8.63 -7.48
CA GLN A 14 -7.77 9.65 -8.43
C GLN A 14 -6.93 10.75 -7.74
N ALA A 15 -7.24 11.08 -6.48
CA ALA A 15 -6.49 12.05 -5.71
C ALA A 15 -5.07 11.56 -5.43
N SER A 16 -4.89 10.30 -5.03
CA SER A 16 -3.54 9.75 -4.80
C SER A 16 -2.75 9.60 -6.10
N ARG A 17 -3.40 9.35 -7.25
CA ARG A 17 -2.75 9.38 -8.57
C ARG A 17 -2.18 10.77 -8.89
N SER A 18 -2.97 11.82 -8.70
CA SER A 18 -2.51 13.20 -8.91
C SER A 18 -1.39 13.59 -7.94
N ALA A 19 -1.50 13.18 -6.66
CA ALA A 19 -0.46 13.39 -5.67
C ALA A 19 0.85 12.66 -6.02
N ALA A 20 0.76 11.45 -6.58
CA ALA A 20 1.92 10.70 -7.07
C ALA A 20 2.65 11.42 -8.20
N GLN A 21 1.91 11.94 -9.18
CA GLN A 21 2.50 12.72 -10.27
C GLN A 21 3.22 13.96 -9.73
N PHE A 22 2.56 14.72 -8.85
CA PHE A 22 3.16 15.92 -8.25
C PHE A 22 4.40 15.61 -7.41
N ALA A 23 4.35 14.57 -6.56
CA ALA A 23 5.48 14.16 -5.72
C ALA A 23 6.68 13.74 -6.58
N TRP A 24 6.45 13.06 -7.69
CA TRP A 24 7.49 12.65 -8.63
C TRP A 24 8.18 13.84 -9.28
N ASP A 25 7.40 14.82 -9.75
CA ASP A 25 7.95 16.03 -10.38
C ASP A 25 8.73 16.90 -9.38
N LEU A 26 8.24 17.00 -8.15
CA LEU A 26 8.93 17.70 -7.06
C LEU A 26 10.23 16.99 -6.66
N ALA A 27 10.23 15.66 -6.61
CA ALA A 27 11.41 14.87 -6.27
C ALA A 27 12.53 15.03 -7.31
N LYS A 28 12.20 15.09 -8.61
CA LYS A 28 13.16 15.41 -9.67
C LYS A 28 13.78 16.78 -9.47
N GLN A 29 12.96 17.81 -9.22
CA GLN A 29 13.44 19.19 -9.05
C GLN A 29 14.34 19.35 -7.82
N THR A 30 14.09 18.57 -6.77
CA THR A 30 14.79 18.69 -5.48
C THR A 30 15.90 17.66 -5.28
N SER A 31 16.14 16.77 -6.26
CA SER A 31 17.04 15.63 -6.13
C SER A 31 16.73 14.78 -4.88
N SER A 32 15.44 14.60 -4.60
CA SER A 32 14.91 13.81 -3.48
C SER A 32 14.40 12.45 -3.94
N LYS A 33 14.24 11.51 -3.01
CA LYS A 33 13.55 10.24 -3.27
C LYS A 33 12.05 10.36 -2.94
N VAL A 34 11.21 9.59 -3.64
CA VAL A 34 9.81 9.37 -3.24
C VAL A 34 9.71 7.96 -2.66
N VAL A 35 9.13 7.85 -1.47
CA VAL A 35 8.77 6.57 -0.85
C VAL A 35 7.24 6.52 -0.81
N ALA A 36 6.64 5.68 -1.64
CA ALA A 36 5.20 5.49 -1.64
C ALA A 36 4.79 4.46 -0.57
N GLN A 37 3.71 4.74 0.15
CA GLN A 37 3.14 3.87 1.17
C GLN A 37 1.64 3.72 0.91
N HIS A 38 1.20 2.49 0.71
CA HIS A 38 -0.22 2.12 0.74
C HIS A 38 -0.52 1.46 2.08
N VAL A 39 -1.59 1.90 2.75
CA VAL A 39 -2.10 1.21 3.95
C VAL A 39 -3.27 0.35 3.53
N VAL A 40 -3.12 -0.94 3.78
CA VAL A 40 -4.15 -1.93 3.52
C VAL A 40 -4.93 -2.14 4.81
N ASP A 41 -6.22 -1.78 4.82
CA ASP A 41 -7.10 -2.11 5.93
C ASP A 41 -7.42 -3.60 5.90
N THR A 42 -6.79 -4.34 6.82
CA THR A 42 -7.00 -5.77 6.92
C THR A 42 -8.44 -6.09 7.30
N ALA A 43 -9.11 -5.35 8.19
CA ALA A 43 -10.47 -5.72 8.61
C ALA A 43 -11.46 -5.72 7.43
N GLU A 44 -11.38 -4.72 6.56
CA GLU A 44 -12.21 -4.64 5.35
C GLU A 44 -11.83 -5.68 4.30
N ILE A 45 -10.54 -6.02 4.16
CA ILE A 45 -10.19 -7.13 3.26
C ILE A 45 -10.66 -8.48 3.78
N TRP A 46 -10.59 -8.71 5.08
CA TRP A 46 -11.08 -9.94 5.69
C TRP A 46 -12.59 -10.10 5.45
N ARG A 47 -13.35 -9.00 5.54
CA ARG A 47 -14.76 -8.96 5.12
C ARG A 47 -14.94 -9.22 3.63
N PHE A 48 -14.12 -8.60 2.77
CA PHE A 48 -14.18 -8.78 1.31
C PHE A 48 -13.90 -10.23 0.88
N LEU A 49 -12.97 -10.91 1.56
CA LEU A 49 -12.59 -12.30 1.28
C LEU A 49 -13.57 -13.33 1.88
N ALA A 50 -14.69 -12.89 2.46
CA ALA A 50 -15.73 -13.73 3.05
C ALA A 50 -15.22 -14.66 4.18
N TYR A 51 -14.17 -14.26 4.90
CA TYR A 51 -13.80 -14.91 6.15
C TYR A 51 -14.70 -14.34 7.27
N ASP A 52 -15.83 -14.98 7.53
CA ASP A 52 -16.83 -14.55 8.56
C ASP A 52 -16.26 -14.42 9.98
N LEU A 53 -15.10 -15.02 10.24
CA LEU A 53 -14.34 -14.87 11.47
C LEU A 53 -13.00 -14.23 11.14
N ALA A 54 -12.68 -13.12 11.81
CA ALA A 54 -11.31 -12.61 11.85
C ALA A 54 -10.43 -13.73 12.43
N GLY A 55 -9.71 -14.43 11.57
CA GLY A 55 -8.78 -15.46 11.99
C GLY A 55 -7.77 -14.85 12.96
N PHE A 56 -7.43 -15.56 14.03
CA PHE A 56 -6.40 -15.11 14.95
C PHE A 56 -5.10 -14.83 14.18
N ILE A 57 -4.37 -13.77 14.54
CA ILE A 57 -3.05 -13.49 13.96
C ILE A 57 -2.18 -14.74 14.13
N GLY A 58 -1.64 -15.26 13.02
CA GLY A 58 -0.85 -16.49 12.98
C GLY A 58 -1.64 -17.78 12.78
N SER A 59 -2.98 -17.72 12.66
CA SER A 59 -3.78 -18.87 12.19
C SER A 59 -3.57 -19.13 10.70
N GLY A 60 -3.88 -20.35 10.23
CA GLY A 60 -3.81 -20.69 8.80
C GLY A 60 -4.62 -19.73 7.94
N LEU A 61 -5.86 -19.43 8.34
CA LEU A 61 -6.72 -18.45 7.65
C LEU A 61 -6.07 -17.06 7.57
N TYR A 62 -5.33 -16.64 8.59
CA TYR A 62 -4.60 -15.37 8.60
C TYR A 62 -3.43 -15.35 7.63
N MET A 63 -2.67 -16.44 7.60
CA MET A 63 -1.54 -16.57 6.68
C MET A 63 -2.04 -16.65 5.22
N ASP A 64 -3.09 -17.41 4.96
CA ASP A 64 -3.70 -17.57 3.63
C ASP A 64 -4.27 -16.23 3.11
N ALA A 65 -5.00 -15.48 3.95
CA ALA A 65 -5.51 -14.17 3.59
C ALA A 65 -4.37 -13.19 3.30
N ARG A 66 -3.35 -13.15 4.18
CA ARG A 66 -2.16 -12.30 3.98
C ARG A 66 -1.46 -12.64 2.66
N GLU A 67 -1.25 -13.91 2.36
CA GLU A 67 -0.59 -14.34 1.12
C GLU A 67 -1.38 -13.89 -0.11
N ARG A 68 -2.69 -14.17 -0.17
CA ARG A 68 -3.54 -13.76 -1.29
C ARG A 68 -3.56 -12.25 -1.51
N ILE A 69 -3.65 -11.47 -0.44
CA ILE A 69 -3.61 -10.00 -0.52
C ILE A 69 -2.28 -9.54 -1.08
N THR A 70 -1.20 -10.12 -0.57
CA THR A 70 0.16 -9.77 -0.97
C THR A 70 0.40 -10.12 -2.44
N GLU A 71 -0.06 -11.29 -2.90
CA GLU A 71 -0.02 -11.70 -4.31
C GLU A 71 -0.76 -10.73 -5.21
N VAL A 72 -2.01 -10.37 -4.88
CA VAL A 72 -2.79 -9.40 -5.65
C VAL A 72 -2.07 -8.06 -5.71
N MET A 73 -1.56 -7.56 -4.58
CA MET A 73 -0.84 -6.28 -4.53
C MET A 73 0.45 -6.30 -5.37
N TYR A 74 1.20 -7.40 -5.37
CA TYR A 74 2.39 -7.54 -6.22
C TYR A 74 2.07 -7.71 -7.69
N SER A 75 0.91 -8.30 -8.06
CA SER A 75 0.52 -8.46 -9.47
C SER A 75 0.18 -7.14 -10.18
N ILE A 76 -0.04 -6.06 -9.41
CA ILE A 76 -0.40 -4.73 -9.92
C ILE A 76 0.85 -3.83 -10.09
N ALA A 77 2.01 -4.26 -9.59
CA ALA A 77 3.31 -3.57 -9.71
C ALA A 77 4.06 -3.98 -10.99
#